data_AF-T2JN55-F1
#
_entry.id   AF-T2JN55-F1
#
_cell.length_a   1.000
_cell.length_b   1.000
_cell.length_c   1.000
_cell.angle_alpha   90.00
_cell.angle_beta   90.00
_cell.angle_gamma   90.00
#
_symmetry.space_group_name_H-M   'P 1'
#
loop_
_entity.id
_entity.type
_entity.pdbx_description
1 polymer ?
#
loop_
_entity_poly.entity_id
_entity_poly.type
_entity_poly.pdbx_seq_one_letter_code
_entity_poly.pdbx_strand_id
1 'polypeptide(L)'
;MNQEKFSKLTNIFGLDLRSLAVFRIGLALVVMADLFSRFRGVSAHYTDQGVLPREALHSNLFASFIALQPESNSLLHPWYWSLNLLNGGLWFQTFLFIIAFILCLCLLVGYRTRLAVIAVWALNISLQNRNPALIFAGDDVLRAMLFWSMFLPLGCSYSIDSAFNSNPKPLPKKVMNVATLAFMIQLIFIYSWSAAYKTKSELWWPDGDAVYYSLHFDQYATEFGHFLLGFPIPILQILTFGALIFEWIGPF
;
A
#
# COMPACT_ATOMS: atom_id res chain seq x y z
N MET A 1 -8.06 -31.21 24.99
CA MET A 1 -7.00 -30.25 25.36
C MET A 1 -6.55 -29.34 24.21
N ASN A 2 -6.42 -29.81 22.95
CA ASN A 2 -6.03 -28.95 21.81
C ASN A 2 -7.11 -27.99 21.30
N GLN A 3 -8.39 -28.39 21.25
CA GLN A 3 -9.46 -27.54 20.72
C GLN A 3 -9.75 -26.32 21.60
N GLU A 4 -9.65 -26.45 22.92
CA GLU A 4 -9.93 -25.35 23.85
C GLU A 4 -8.83 -24.27 23.80
N LYS A 5 -7.55 -24.69 23.72
CA LYS A 5 -6.43 -23.77 23.50
C LYS A 5 -6.54 -23.06 22.15
N PHE A 6 -6.88 -23.79 21.10
CA PHE A 6 -7.07 -23.21 19.76
C PHE A 6 -8.25 -22.22 19.71
N SER A 7 -9.33 -22.50 20.42
CA SER A 7 -10.47 -21.58 20.58
C SER A 7 -10.07 -20.28 21.29
N LYS A 8 -9.30 -20.38 22.39
CA LYS A 8 -8.76 -19.20 23.08
C LYS A 8 -7.85 -18.36 22.18
N LEU A 9 -6.93 -19.00 21.45
CA LEU A 9 -6.06 -18.31 20.49
C LEU A 9 -6.85 -17.63 19.38
N THR A 10 -7.87 -18.29 18.83
CA THR A 10 -8.74 -17.72 17.78
C THR A 10 -9.55 -16.54 18.31
N ASN A 11 -9.90 -16.50 19.59
CA ASN A 11 -10.57 -15.35 20.17
C ASN A 11 -9.65 -14.12 20.27
N ILE A 12 -8.36 -14.32 20.54
CA ILE A 12 -7.36 -13.26 20.69
C ILE A 12 -6.82 -12.80 19.32
N PHE A 13 -6.39 -13.74 18.47
CA PHE A 13 -5.69 -13.47 17.21
C PHE A 13 -6.54 -13.73 15.95
N GLY A 14 -7.81 -14.13 16.10
CA GLY A 14 -8.71 -14.33 14.97
C GLY A 14 -9.30 -13.02 14.49
N LEU A 15 -9.24 -12.80 13.17
CA LEU A 15 -9.84 -11.64 12.51
C LEU A 15 -11.31 -11.92 12.18
N ASP A 16 -12.18 -10.96 12.46
CA ASP A 16 -13.60 -11.02 12.10
C ASP A 16 -13.75 -10.87 10.57
N LEU A 17 -14.56 -11.74 9.96
CA LEU A 17 -14.88 -11.70 8.54
C LEU A 17 -15.53 -10.38 8.11
N ARG A 18 -16.31 -9.75 8.99
CA ARG A 18 -16.93 -8.44 8.70
C ARG A 18 -15.89 -7.33 8.62
N SER A 19 -14.94 -7.33 9.56
CA SER A 19 -13.81 -6.39 9.55
C SER A 19 -12.93 -6.60 8.32
N LEU A 20 -12.70 -7.85 7.92
CA LEU A 20 -11.98 -8.17 6.68
C LEU A 20 -12.71 -7.66 5.43
N ALA A 21 -14.04 -7.69 5.40
CA ALA A 21 -14.80 -7.11 4.30
C ALA A 21 -14.69 -5.59 4.24
N VAL A 22 -14.76 -4.90 5.39
CA VAL A 22 -14.52 -3.44 5.47
C VAL A 22 -13.09 -3.11 5.04
N PHE A 23 -12.10 -3.90 5.49
CA PHE A 23 -10.71 -3.77 5.06
C PHE A 23 -10.56 -3.92 3.55
N ARG A 24 -11.21 -4.93 2.93
CA ARG A 24 -11.22 -5.09 1.46
C ARG A 24 -11.74 -3.85 0.75
N ILE A 25 -12.85 -3.29 1.23
CA ILE A 25 -13.47 -2.08 0.65
C ILE A 25 -12.52 -0.90 0.80
N GLY A 26 -11.97 -0.66 2.00
CA GLY A 26 -11.01 0.41 2.24
C GLY A 26 -9.74 0.27 1.37
N LEU A 27 -9.19 -0.94 1.27
CA LEU A 27 -8.02 -1.23 0.44
C LEU A 27 -8.28 -0.93 -1.04
N ALA A 28 -9.43 -1.34 -1.57
CA ALA A 28 -9.82 -1.03 -2.94
C ALA A 28 -9.99 0.49 -3.15
N LEU A 29 -10.62 1.20 -2.21
CA LEU A 29 -10.78 2.66 -2.31
C LEU A 29 -9.43 3.38 -2.29
N VAL A 30 -8.47 2.94 -1.47
CA VAL A 30 -7.11 3.51 -1.44
C VAL A 30 -6.41 3.29 -2.77
N VAL A 31 -6.43 2.07 -3.33
CA VAL A 31 -5.84 1.79 -4.66
C VAL A 31 -6.52 2.63 -5.74
N MET A 32 -7.84 2.78 -5.68
CA MET A 32 -8.59 3.56 -6.66
C MET A 32 -8.25 5.05 -6.59
N ALA A 33 -8.07 5.61 -5.39
CA ALA A 33 -7.62 6.97 -5.19
C ALA A 33 -6.18 7.18 -5.70
N ASP A 34 -5.28 6.23 -5.44
CA ASP A 34 -3.91 6.24 -5.98
C ASP A 34 -3.90 6.21 -7.51
N LEU A 35 -4.65 5.29 -8.12
CA LEU A 35 -4.82 5.21 -9.58
C LEU A 35 -5.34 6.52 -10.15
N PHE A 36 -6.36 7.11 -9.54
CA PHE A 36 -6.93 8.38 -10.00
C PHE A 36 -5.94 9.54 -9.90
N SER A 37 -5.19 9.62 -8.79
CA SER A 37 -4.14 10.63 -8.60
C SER A 37 -3.06 10.50 -9.68
N ARG A 38 -2.54 9.28 -9.90
CA ARG A 38 -1.49 9.00 -10.90
C ARG A 38 -1.98 9.18 -12.33
N PHE A 39 -3.26 8.91 -12.60
CA PHE A 39 -3.85 9.05 -13.93
C PHE A 39 -3.85 10.50 -14.42
N ARG A 40 -4.04 11.49 -13.52
CA ARG A 40 -3.98 12.92 -13.86
C ARG A 40 -2.67 13.33 -14.53
N GLY A 41 -1.58 12.66 -14.16
CA GLY A 41 -0.24 12.88 -14.72
C GLY A 41 0.21 11.77 -15.67
N VAL A 42 -0.69 10.95 -16.23
CA VAL A 42 -0.31 9.76 -17.01
C VAL A 42 0.64 10.07 -18.16
N SER A 43 0.38 11.16 -18.90
CA SER A 43 1.22 11.59 -20.03
C SER A 43 2.62 11.98 -19.56
N ALA A 44 2.72 12.77 -18.48
CA ALA A 44 3.98 13.28 -18.00
C ALA A 44 4.84 12.22 -17.30
N HIS A 45 4.22 11.27 -16.60
CA HIS A 45 4.95 10.39 -15.68
C HIS A 45 5.15 8.95 -16.18
N TYR A 46 4.34 8.48 -17.12
CA TYR A 46 4.32 7.07 -17.51
C TYR A 46 4.59 6.84 -19.01
N THR A 47 4.63 7.89 -19.83
CA THR A 47 4.85 7.79 -21.28
C THR A 47 6.28 8.12 -21.70
N ASP A 48 6.66 7.71 -22.91
CA ASP A 48 7.97 8.02 -23.50
C ASP A 48 8.15 9.50 -23.88
N GLN A 49 7.06 10.25 -24.02
CA GLN A 49 7.08 11.70 -24.24
C GLN A 49 7.12 12.49 -22.92
N GLY A 50 7.08 11.78 -21.79
CA GLY A 50 7.06 12.37 -20.46
C GLY A 50 8.45 12.64 -19.91
N VAL A 51 8.49 12.86 -18.60
CA VAL A 51 9.68 13.18 -17.80
C VAL A 51 10.63 11.98 -17.68
N LEU A 52 10.10 10.75 -17.77
CA LEU A 52 10.91 9.52 -17.66
C LEU A 52 10.64 8.55 -18.84
N PRO A 53 11.26 8.80 -20.01
CA PRO A 53 11.21 7.87 -21.13
C PRO A 53 11.80 6.51 -20.77
N ARG A 54 11.31 5.42 -21.39
CA ARG A 54 11.84 4.07 -21.10
C ARG A 54 13.32 3.93 -21.40
N GLU A 55 13.83 4.62 -22.42
CA GLU A 55 15.25 4.55 -22.80
C GLU A 55 16.19 4.96 -21.66
N ALA A 56 15.81 5.99 -20.90
CA ALA A 56 16.57 6.45 -19.73
C ALA A 56 16.60 5.44 -18.58
N LEU A 57 15.67 4.47 -18.57
CA LEU A 57 15.64 3.37 -17.60
C LEU A 57 16.50 2.19 -18.05
N HIS A 58 16.55 1.91 -19.37
CA HIS A 58 17.30 0.80 -19.94
C HIS A 58 18.79 1.07 -20.11
N SER A 59 19.19 2.33 -20.35
CA SER A 59 20.61 2.72 -20.43
C SER A 59 21.41 2.30 -19.19
N ASN A 60 20.74 2.21 -18.04
CA ASN A 60 21.38 1.89 -16.77
C ASN A 60 21.32 0.39 -16.43
N LEU A 61 20.46 -0.41 -17.08
CA LEU A 61 20.32 -1.85 -16.82
C LEU A 61 21.39 -2.70 -17.52
N PHE A 62 21.73 -2.39 -18.77
CA PHE A 62 22.80 -3.11 -19.48
C PHE A 62 24.19 -2.77 -18.91
N ALA A 63 24.40 -1.50 -18.56
CA ALA A 63 25.62 -1.04 -17.89
C ALA A 63 25.78 -1.67 -16.49
N SER A 64 24.72 -1.73 -15.67
CA SER A 64 24.79 -2.33 -14.32
C SER A 64 25.03 -3.84 -14.34
N PHE A 65 24.51 -4.55 -15.35
CA PHE A 65 24.70 -6.00 -15.48
C PHE A 65 26.13 -6.38 -15.90
N ILE A 66 26.77 -5.58 -16.75
CA ILE A 66 28.15 -5.85 -17.23
C ILE A 66 29.22 -5.29 -16.28
N ALA A 67 28.96 -4.17 -15.61
CA ALA A 67 30.02 -3.44 -14.90
C ALA A 67 30.47 -4.07 -13.58
N LEU A 68 29.74 -5.02 -12.99
CA LEU A 68 30.03 -5.59 -11.65
C LEU A 68 30.41 -4.48 -10.62
N GLN A 69 29.83 -3.29 -10.81
CA GLN A 69 30.08 -2.10 -10.03
C GLN A 69 28.86 -1.89 -9.12
N PRO A 70 29.06 -1.87 -7.79
CA PRO A 70 27.94 -1.84 -6.85
C PRO A 70 27.06 -0.58 -6.87
N GLU A 71 27.46 0.51 -7.53
CA GLU A 71 26.75 1.80 -7.41
C GLU A 71 26.79 2.62 -8.70
N SER A 72 26.07 2.21 -9.73
CA SER A 72 25.77 3.09 -10.87
C SER A 72 24.27 3.28 -10.99
N ASN A 73 23.76 4.36 -10.38
CA ASN A 73 22.57 5.17 -10.69
C ASN A 73 21.47 4.53 -11.58
N SER A 74 21.13 3.26 -11.38
CA SER A 74 20.10 2.56 -12.11
C SER A 74 18.80 2.80 -11.36
N LEU A 75 17.92 3.59 -11.97
CA LEU A 75 16.60 3.88 -11.40
C LEU A 75 15.74 2.61 -11.28
N LEU A 76 16.09 1.53 -11.98
CA LEU A 76 15.44 0.23 -11.88
C LEU A 76 16.37 -0.82 -11.27
N HIS A 77 15.93 -1.45 -10.19
CA HIS A 77 16.59 -2.62 -9.64
C HIS A 77 16.49 -3.81 -10.62
N PRO A 78 17.50 -4.69 -10.75
CA PRO A 78 17.48 -5.82 -11.69
C PRO A 78 16.30 -6.79 -11.55
N TRP A 79 15.68 -6.86 -10.37
CA TRP A 79 14.53 -7.72 -10.08
C TRP A 79 13.18 -7.02 -10.23
N TYR A 80 13.17 -5.75 -10.62
CA TYR A 80 11.93 -5.02 -10.85
C TYR A 80 11.35 -5.40 -12.20
N TRP A 81 10.07 -5.73 -12.18
CA TRP A 81 9.28 -6.03 -13.37
C TRP A 81 8.16 -5.00 -13.50
N SER A 82 7.79 -4.69 -14.75
CA SER A 82 6.70 -3.76 -15.05
C SER A 82 6.12 -4.05 -16.44
N LEU A 83 4.84 -4.37 -16.50
CA LEU A 83 4.08 -4.44 -17.76
C LEU A 83 3.99 -3.06 -18.42
N ASN A 84 3.99 -1.98 -17.63
CA ASN A 84 3.99 -0.62 -18.13
C ASN A 84 5.29 -0.26 -18.88
N LEU A 85 6.38 -1.05 -18.76
CA LEU A 85 7.60 -0.87 -19.56
C LEU A 85 7.48 -1.48 -20.98
N LEU A 86 6.49 -2.33 -21.24
CA LEU A 86 6.35 -2.98 -22.55
C LEU A 86 6.08 -1.98 -23.69
N ASN A 87 5.34 -0.91 -23.40
CA ASN A 87 5.04 0.14 -24.38
C ASN A 87 4.84 1.49 -23.68
N GLY A 88 5.58 2.52 -24.07
CA GLY A 88 5.52 3.85 -23.47
C GLY A 88 4.54 4.81 -24.15
N GLY A 89 3.72 4.33 -25.08
CA GLY A 89 2.65 5.12 -25.69
C GLY A 89 1.53 5.43 -24.70
N LEU A 90 0.98 6.65 -24.79
CA LEU A 90 -0.13 7.10 -23.93
C LEU A 90 -1.30 6.12 -23.95
N TRP A 91 -1.70 5.64 -25.13
CA TRP A 91 -2.81 4.70 -25.28
C TRP A 91 -2.61 3.41 -24.46
N PHE A 92 -1.39 2.89 -24.41
CA PHE A 92 -1.08 1.64 -23.71
C PHE A 92 -1.08 1.85 -22.19
N GLN A 93 -0.53 2.97 -21.73
CA GLN A 93 -0.58 3.34 -20.31
C GLN A 93 -2.04 3.52 -19.87
N THR A 94 -2.82 4.31 -20.61
CA THR A 94 -4.26 4.51 -20.32
C THR A 94 -5.02 3.19 -20.29
N PHE A 95 -4.73 2.27 -21.22
CA PHE A 95 -5.33 0.94 -21.23
C PHE A 95 -5.04 0.13 -19.96
N LEU A 96 -3.77 0.09 -19.51
CA LEU A 96 -3.40 -0.59 -18.26
C LEU A 96 -4.06 0.05 -17.03
N PHE A 97 -4.18 1.39 -16.99
CA PHE A 97 -4.89 2.10 -15.92
C PHE A 97 -6.38 1.72 -15.88
N ILE A 98 -7.06 1.64 -17.03
CA ILE A 98 -8.46 1.23 -17.12
C ILE A 98 -8.63 -0.22 -16.62
N ILE A 99 -7.74 -1.13 -17.03
CA ILE A 99 -7.75 -2.52 -16.54
C ILE A 99 -7.55 -2.57 -15.03
N ALA A 100 -6.56 -1.85 -14.50
CA ALA A 100 -6.30 -1.78 -13.07
C ALA A 100 -7.52 -1.26 -12.30
N PHE A 101 -8.18 -0.23 -12.82
CA PHE A 101 -9.40 0.35 -12.24
C PHE A 101 -10.56 -0.66 -12.24
N ILE A 102 -10.79 -1.38 -13.34
CA ILE A 102 -11.84 -2.42 -13.42
C ILE A 102 -11.56 -3.55 -12.42
N LEU A 103 -10.32 -4.03 -12.33
CA LEU A 103 -9.93 -5.06 -11.36
C LEU A 103 -10.07 -4.56 -9.92
N CYS A 104 -9.80 -3.28 -9.68
CA CYS A 104 -10.03 -2.63 -8.40
C CYS A 104 -11.54 -2.58 -8.05
N LEU A 105 -12.42 -2.30 -9.02
CA LEU A 105 -13.87 -2.40 -8.84
C LEU A 105 -14.31 -3.84 -8.51
N CYS A 106 -13.74 -4.85 -9.19
CA CYS A 106 -13.98 -6.26 -8.84
C CYS A 106 -13.55 -6.56 -7.40
N LEU A 107 -12.41 -6.02 -6.96
CA LEU A 107 -11.96 -6.15 -5.57
C LEU A 107 -12.90 -5.43 -4.58
N LEU A 108 -13.34 -4.23 -4.91
CA LEU A 108 -14.25 -3.41 -4.09
C LEU A 108 -15.55 -4.18 -3.78
N VAL A 109 -16.22 -4.68 -4.82
CA VAL A 109 -17.47 -5.45 -4.67
C VAL A 109 -17.25 -6.90 -4.23
N GLY A 110 -16.00 -7.36 -4.24
CA GLY A 110 -15.62 -8.74 -3.89
C GLY A 110 -16.14 -9.76 -4.90
N TYR A 111 -15.89 -9.52 -6.19
CA TYR A 111 -16.12 -10.47 -7.28
C TYR A 111 -14.82 -11.15 -7.66
N ARG A 112 -14.77 -12.50 -7.60
CA ARG A 112 -13.56 -13.29 -7.80
C ARG A 112 -12.40 -12.73 -6.95
N THR A 113 -12.69 -12.44 -5.68
CA THR A 113 -11.89 -11.58 -4.79
C THR A 113 -10.41 -11.95 -4.78
N ARG A 114 -10.08 -13.24 -4.69
CA ARG A 114 -8.68 -13.68 -4.65
C ARG A 114 -7.92 -13.37 -5.93
N LEU A 115 -8.54 -13.58 -7.09
CA LEU A 115 -7.95 -13.25 -8.39
C LEU A 115 -7.86 -11.73 -8.56
N ALA A 116 -8.88 -10.99 -8.13
CA ALA A 116 -8.88 -9.54 -8.17
C ALA A 116 -7.72 -8.95 -7.33
N VAL A 117 -7.52 -9.41 -6.09
CA VAL A 117 -6.37 -8.96 -5.26
C VAL A 117 -5.04 -9.26 -5.94
N ILE A 118 -4.84 -10.47 -6.46
CA ILE A 118 -3.58 -10.85 -7.11
C ILE A 118 -3.31 -9.94 -8.32
N ALA A 119 -4.32 -9.70 -9.15
CA ALA A 119 -4.20 -8.88 -10.34
C ALA A 119 -3.99 -7.39 -9.99
N VAL A 120 -4.69 -6.87 -8.98
CA VAL A 120 -4.50 -5.50 -8.47
C VAL A 120 -3.09 -5.32 -7.90
N TRP A 121 -2.61 -6.25 -7.08
CA TRP A 121 -1.24 -6.21 -6.55
C TRP A 121 -0.19 -6.21 -7.66
N ALA A 122 -0.37 -7.09 -8.65
CA ALA A 122 0.53 -7.20 -9.79
C ALA A 122 0.58 -5.90 -10.60
N LEU A 123 -0.58 -5.35 -10.96
CA LEU A 123 -0.63 -4.09 -11.72
C LEU A 123 -0.14 -2.89 -10.90
N ASN A 124 -0.35 -2.89 -9.59
CA ASN A 124 0.18 -1.86 -8.70
C ASN A 124 1.71 -1.88 -8.66
N ILE A 125 2.33 -3.05 -8.52
CA ILE A 125 3.79 -3.21 -8.62
C ILE A 125 4.29 -2.75 -9.99
N SER A 126 3.63 -3.21 -11.06
CA SER A 126 3.97 -2.81 -12.42
C SER A 126 3.96 -1.30 -12.60
N LEU A 127 2.91 -0.63 -12.12
CA LEU A 127 2.75 0.82 -12.23
C LEU A 127 3.83 1.55 -11.45
N GLN A 128 4.07 1.18 -10.20
CA GLN A 128 5.05 1.88 -9.37
C GLN A 128 6.48 1.62 -9.86
N ASN A 129 6.81 0.42 -10.32
CA ASN A 129 8.12 0.12 -10.90
C ASN A 129 8.36 0.85 -12.23
N ARG A 130 7.32 1.32 -12.93
CA ARG A 130 7.49 2.12 -14.15
C ARG A 130 8.15 3.47 -13.88
N ASN A 131 7.91 4.04 -12.71
CA ASN A 131 8.48 5.31 -12.29
C ASN A 131 8.77 5.32 -10.78
N PRO A 132 9.93 4.78 -10.37
CA PRO A 132 10.30 4.68 -8.96
C PRO A 132 10.47 6.02 -8.25
N ALA A 133 10.68 7.12 -9.00
CA ALA A 133 10.81 8.46 -8.43
C ALA A 133 9.50 9.01 -7.84
N LEU A 134 8.36 8.36 -8.13
CA LEU A 134 7.04 8.73 -7.62
C LEU A 134 6.57 7.85 -6.45
N ILE A 135 7.46 7.03 -5.89
CA ILE A 135 7.16 6.11 -4.80
C ILE A 135 7.48 6.79 -3.47
N PHE A 136 6.61 6.61 -2.48
CA PHE A 136 6.86 6.96 -1.08
C PHE A 136 6.53 5.78 -0.15
N ALA A 137 6.86 5.89 1.14
CA ALA A 137 6.71 4.77 2.09
C ALA A 137 5.28 4.17 2.15
N GLY A 138 4.25 4.96 1.86
CA GLY A 138 2.87 4.47 1.80
C GLY A 138 2.61 3.48 0.66
N ASP A 139 3.32 3.62 -0.46
CA ASP A 139 3.26 2.67 -1.57
C ASP A 139 3.78 1.28 -1.18
N ASP A 140 4.86 1.25 -0.37
CA ASP A 140 5.43 -0.01 0.14
C ASP A 140 4.49 -0.70 1.12
N VAL A 141 3.85 0.08 1.99
CA VAL A 141 2.80 -0.43 2.88
C VAL A 141 1.63 -0.98 2.05
N LEU A 142 1.18 -0.27 1.01
CA LEU A 142 0.08 -0.71 0.15
C LEU A 142 0.40 -2.04 -0.55
N ARG A 143 1.62 -2.20 -1.09
CA ARG A 143 2.10 -3.48 -1.67
C ARG A 143 2.06 -4.60 -0.65
N ALA A 144 2.54 -4.34 0.56
CA ALA A 144 2.62 -5.33 1.63
C ALA A 144 1.21 -5.74 2.13
N MET A 145 0.27 -4.79 2.21
CA MET A 145 -1.12 -5.08 2.55
C MET A 145 -1.82 -5.91 1.47
N LEU A 146 -1.66 -5.54 0.21
CA LEU A 146 -2.22 -6.26 -0.93
C LEU A 146 -1.62 -7.69 -1.05
N PHE A 147 -0.33 -7.87 -0.72
CA PHE A 147 0.32 -9.18 -0.72
C PHE A 147 -0.36 -10.14 0.25
N TRP A 148 -0.46 -9.78 1.55
CA TRP A 148 -1.10 -10.65 2.53
C TRP A 148 -2.59 -10.83 2.26
N SER A 149 -3.25 -9.84 1.67
CA SER A 149 -4.66 -9.89 1.27
C SER A 149 -4.97 -11.06 0.32
N MET A 150 -3.99 -11.56 -0.46
CA MET A 150 -4.17 -12.73 -1.34
C MET A 150 -4.47 -14.03 -0.57
N PHE A 151 -4.10 -14.06 0.71
CA PHE A 151 -4.21 -15.22 1.59
C PHE A 151 -5.30 -15.04 2.67
N LEU A 152 -5.93 -13.87 2.71
CA LEU A 152 -7.02 -13.56 3.63
C LEU A 152 -8.39 -13.89 3.01
N PRO A 153 -9.39 -14.32 3.81
CA PRO A 153 -10.73 -14.65 3.33
C PRO A 153 -11.59 -13.39 3.08
N LEU A 154 -11.13 -12.48 2.21
CA LEU A 154 -11.75 -11.18 1.95
C LEU A 154 -13.11 -11.25 1.23
N GLY A 155 -13.39 -12.37 0.54
CA GLY A 155 -14.64 -12.63 -0.18
C GLY A 155 -15.71 -13.36 0.64
N CYS A 156 -15.52 -13.51 1.96
CA CYS A 156 -16.45 -14.27 2.80
C CYS A 156 -17.60 -13.44 3.37
N SER A 157 -17.52 -12.10 3.33
CA SER A 157 -18.56 -11.20 3.83
C SER A 157 -18.67 -9.94 2.97
N TYR A 158 -19.86 -9.34 2.94
CA TYR A 158 -20.23 -8.16 2.14
C TYR A 158 -19.65 -8.18 0.72
N SER A 159 -19.77 -9.31 0.03
CA SER A 159 -19.19 -9.51 -1.30
C SER A 159 -20.12 -10.26 -2.24
N ILE A 160 -19.91 -10.06 -3.53
CA ILE A 160 -20.58 -10.86 -4.57
C ILE A 160 -20.21 -12.34 -4.42
N ASP A 161 -18.95 -12.67 -4.12
CA ASP A 161 -18.52 -14.04 -3.85
C ASP A 161 -19.30 -14.70 -2.70
N SER A 162 -19.55 -13.95 -1.62
CA SER A 162 -20.37 -14.44 -0.50
C SER A 162 -21.84 -14.61 -0.84
N ALA A 163 -22.39 -13.78 -1.75
CA ALA A 163 -23.77 -13.89 -2.21
C ALA A 163 -23.99 -15.12 -3.11
N PHE A 164 -22.97 -15.53 -3.87
CA PHE A 164 -22.99 -16.76 -4.66
C PHE A 164 -22.58 -18.02 -3.88
N ASN A 165 -22.24 -17.91 -2.60
CA ASN A 165 -21.86 -19.05 -1.79
C ASN A 165 -23.09 -19.91 -1.43
N SER A 166 -23.25 -21.06 -2.09
CA SER A 166 -24.35 -22.00 -1.84
C SER A 166 -24.08 -23.00 -0.70
N ASN A 167 -22.98 -22.83 0.05
CA ASN A 167 -22.63 -23.79 1.10
C ASN A 167 -23.63 -23.67 2.28
N PRO A 168 -24.32 -24.75 2.67
CA PRO A 168 -25.35 -24.70 3.71
C PRO A 168 -24.77 -24.45 5.11
N LYS A 169 -23.45 -24.64 5.30
CA LYS A 169 -22.80 -24.42 6.58
C LYS A 169 -22.47 -22.93 6.75
N PRO A 170 -22.90 -22.29 7.85
CA PRO A 170 -22.54 -20.90 8.10
C PRO A 170 -21.02 -20.76 8.26
N LEU A 171 -20.47 -19.69 7.68
CA LEU A 171 -19.05 -19.38 7.83
C LEU A 171 -18.73 -18.99 9.28
N PRO A 172 -17.52 -19.33 9.79
CA PRO A 172 -17.11 -18.93 11.13
C PRO A 172 -17.00 -17.40 11.22
N LYS A 173 -17.35 -16.81 12.36
CA LYS A 173 -17.26 -15.35 12.55
C LYS A 173 -15.82 -14.84 12.49
N LYS A 174 -14.90 -15.58 13.12
CA LYS A 174 -13.47 -15.28 13.15
C LYS A 174 -12.67 -16.32 12.40
N VAL A 175 -11.64 -15.90 11.70
CA VAL A 175 -10.67 -16.78 11.04
C VAL A 175 -9.28 -16.51 11.61
N MET A 176 -8.57 -17.58 11.94
CA MET A 176 -7.18 -17.54 12.33
C MET A 176 -6.41 -18.56 11.48
N ASN A 177 -5.44 -18.07 10.72
CA ASN A 177 -4.50 -18.88 9.96
C ASN A 177 -3.12 -18.20 9.97
N VAL A 178 -2.14 -18.81 9.30
CA VAL A 178 -0.78 -18.23 9.24
C VAL A 178 -0.79 -16.84 8.59
N ALA A 179 -1.63 -16.61 7.58
CA ALA A 179 -1.72 -15.32 6.91
C ALA A 179 -2.35 -14.22 7.78
N THR A 180 -3.37 -14.53 8.59
CA THR A 180 -3.94 -13.55 9.53
C THR A 180 -2.92 -13.15 10.58
N LEU A 181 -2.16 -14.12 11.11
CA LEU A 181 -1.10 -13.83 12.07
C LEU A 181 0.04 -13.02 11.44
N ALA A 182 0.50 -13.42 10.25
CA ALA A 182 1.56 -12.70 9.54
C ALA A 182 1.15 -11.28 9.16
N PHE A 183 -0.12 -11.07 8.77
CA PHE A 183 -0.69 -9.75 8.51
C PHE A 183 -0.68 -8.86 9.76
N MET A 184 -1.09 -9.40 10.91
CA MET A 184 -1.04 -8.67 12.20
C MET A 184 0.38 -8.36 12.63
N ILE A 185 1.29 -9.34 12.54
CA ILE A 185 2.71 -9.16 12.86
C ILE A 185 3.30 -8.08 11.96
N GLN A 186 3.04 -8.13 10.64
CA GLN A 186 3.52 -7.10 9.72
C GLN A 186 3.05 -5.70 10.13
N LEU A 187 1.78 -5.53 10.50
CA LEU A 187 1.25 -4.26 11.00
C LEU A 187 2.03 -3.79 12.24
N ILE A 188 2.22 -4.66 13.23
CA ILE A 188 2.98 -4.35 14.44
C ILE A 188 4.42 -3.91 14.09
N PHE A 189 5.07 -4.62 13.17
CA PHE A 189 6.43 -4.29 12.72
C PHE A 189 6.50 -2.93 12.04
N ILE A 190 5.59 -2.62 11.10
CA ILE A 190 5.58 -1.34 10.38
C ILE A 190 5.53 -0.18 11.35
N TYR A 191 4.59 -0.23 12.29
CA TYR A 191 4.36 0.85 13.25
C TYR A 191 5.44 0.92 14.33
N SER A 192 5.83 -0.22 14.93
CA SER A 192 6.86 -0.25 15.98
C SER A 192 8.21 0.23 15.45
N TRP A 193 8.57 -0.18 14.22
CA TRP A 193 9.84 0.22 13.62
C TRP A 193 9.83 1.66 13.14
N SER A 194 8.69 2.15 12.61
CA SER A 194 8.49 3.57 12.30
C SER A 194 8.67 4.43 13.56
N ALA A 195 8.00 4.07 14.66
CA ALA A 195 8.12 4.78 15.93
C ALA A 195 9.56 4.78 16.46
N ALA A 196 10.21 3.62 16.47
CA ALA A 196 11.60 3.48 16.91
C ALA A 196 12.59 4.30 16.07
N TYR A 197 12.37 4.42 14.75
CA TYR A 197 13.18 5.27 13.87
C TYR A 197 12.91 6.75 14.12
N LYS A 198 11.66 7.14 14.31
CA LYS A 198 11.27 8.53 14.58
C LYS A 198 11.84 9.03 15.89
N THR A 199 11.80 8.25 16.97
CA THR A 199 12.36 8.64 18.27
C THR A 199 13.87 8.95 18.25
N LYS A 200 14.61 8.51 17.22
CA LYS A 200 16.05 8.83 17.08
C LYS A 200 16.31 10.22 16.51
N SER A 201 15.30 10.90 15.98
CA SER A 201 15.42 12.21 15.37
C SER A 201 14.94 13.30 16.32
N GLU A 202 15.76 14.35 16.49
CA GLU A 202 15.43 15.52 17.32
C GLU A 202 14.12 16.18 16.90
N LEU A 203 13.82 16.17 15.59
CA LEU A 203 12.56 16.66 15.00
C LEU A 203 11.31 15.99 15.60
N TRP A 204 11.39 14.70 15.94
CA TRP A 204 10.27 13.95 16.51
C TRP A 204 10.31 13.97 18.04
N TRP A 205 11.50 13.82 18.62
CA TRP A 205 11.72 13.84 20.05
C TRP A 205 13.14 14.34 20.38
N PRO A 206 13.32 15.35 21.25
CA PRO A 206 12.31 15.97 22.11
C PRO A 206 11.62 17.22 21.52
N ASP A 207 12.05 17.75 20.38
CA ASP A 207 11.62 19.09 19.94
C ASP A 207 10.18 19.11 19.40
N GLY A 208 9.75 18.03 18.72
CA GLY A 208 8.36 17.85 18.28
C GLY A 208 7.97 18.64 17.03
N ASP A 209 8.94 19.13 16.25
CA ASP A 209 8.71 19.93 15.04
C ASP A 209 8.42 19.09 13.78
N ALA A 210 8.43 17.76 13.86
CA ALA A 210 8.33 16.89 12.69
C ALA A 210 7.07 17.11 11.84
N VAL A 211 5.90 17.30 12.45
CA VAL A 211 4.66 17.59 11.70
C VAL A 211 4.75 18.95 11.01
N TYR A 212 5.32 19.96 11.65
CA TYR A 212 5.53 21.28 11.03
C TYR A 212 6.36 21.17 9.75
N TYR A 213 7.50 20.47 9.80
CA TYR A 213 8.36 20.28 8.62
C TYR A 213 7.71 19.37 7.57
N SER A 214 7.01 18.32 7.99
CA SER A 214 6.35 17.39 7.06
C SER A 214 5.25 18.09 6.26
N LEU A 215 4.50 18.99 6.89
CA LEU A 215 3.45 19.73 6.21
C LEU A 215 3.98 20.85 5.30
N HIS A 216 5.21 21.34 5.51
CA HIS A 216 5.88 22.29 4.60
C HIS A 216 6.43 21.64 3.33
N PHE A 217 6.43 20.31 3.22
CA PHE A 217 6.77 19.63 1.98
C PHE A 217 5.59 19.69 1.01
N ASP A 218 5.54 20.74 0.18
CA ASP A 218 4.47 21.00 -0.80
C ASP A 218 4.22 19.82 -1.76
N GLN A 219 5.24 18.98 -2.02
CA GLN A 219 5.10 17.79 -2.85
C GLN A 219 4.14 16.74 -2.25
N TYR A 220 4.01 16.70 -0.92
CA TYR A 220 3.22 15.69 -0.20
C TYR A 220 2.07 16.29 0.60
N ALA A 221 2.10 17.59 0.87
CA ALA A 221 1.05 18.28 1.59
C ALA A 221 -0.25 18.29 0.77
N THR A 222 -1.35 17.95 1.43
CA THR A 222 -2.69 18.14 0.87
C THR A 222 -3.22 19.52 1.26
N GLU A 223 -4.31 19.96 0.64
CA GLU A 223 -5.03 21.17 1.07
C GLU A 223 -5.38 21.15 2.57
N PHE A 224 -5.72 19.98 3.10
CA PHE A 224 -5.95 19.79 4.54
C PHE A 224 -4.66 19.96 5.35
N GLY A 225 -3.52 19.52 4.82
CA GLY A 225 -2.21 19.75 5.41
C GLY A 225 -1.85 21.24 5.48
N HIS A 226 -2.10 22.00 4.40
CA HIS A 226 -1.92 23.46 4.40
C HIS A 226 -2.87 24.17 5.36
N PHE A 227 -4.11 23.71 5.48
CA PHE A 227 -5.02 24.18 6.52
C PHE A 227 -4.45 23.94 7.94
N LEU A 228 -3.87 22.76 8.19
CA LEU A 228 -3.25 22.45 9.48
C LEU A 228 -2.02 23.31 9.79
N LEU A 229 -1.24 23.71 8.78
CA LEU A 229 -0.12 24.64 8.97
C LEU A 229 -0.53 26.02 9.49
N GLY A 230 -1.80 26.41 9.31
CA GLY A 230 -2.32 27.67 9.84
C GLY A 230 -2.46 27.69 11.37
N PHE A 231 -2.35 26.54 12.05
CA PHE A 231 -2.45 26.47 13.51
C PHE A 231 -1.15 26.90 14.22
N PRO A 232 -1.25 27.39 15.47
CA PRO A 232 -0.09 27.68 16.30
C PRO A 232 0.85 26.47 16.49
N ILE A 233 2.15 26.74 16.57
CA ILE A 233 3.22 25.73 16.74
C ILE A 233 2.93 24.71 17.86
N PRO A 234 2.41 25.11 19.06
CA PRO A 234 2.12 24.13 20.11
C PRO A 234 1.10 23.06 19.70
N ILE A 235 0.14 23.38 18.82
CA ILE A 235 -0.83 22.40 18.32
C ILE A 235 -0.12 21.40 17.39
N LEU A 236 0.78 21.88 16.54
CA LEU A 236 1.57 21.02 15.65
C LEU A 236 2.48 20.08 16.44
N GLN A 237 3.08 20.55 17.53
CA GLN A 237 3.87 19.72 18.44
C GLN A 237 3.01 18.63 19.12
N ILE A 238 1.80 18.97 19.56
CA ILE A 238 0.83 17.98 20.09
C ILE A 238 0.52 16.93 19.02
N LEU A 239 0.34 17.32 17.75
CA LEU A 239 0.14 16.37 16.65
C LEU A 239 1.37 15.49 16.41
N THR A 240 2.59 16.04 16.51
CA THR A 240 3.84 15.25 16.39
C THR A 240 3.91 14.17 17.46
N PHE A 241 3.75 14.54 18.73
CA PHE A 241 3.78 13.57 19.82
C PHE A 241 2.58 12.62 19.77
N GLY A 242 1.41 13.11 19.39
CA GLY A 242 0.22 12.28 19.19
C GLY A 242 0.44 11.20 18.13
N ALA A 243 1.04 11.55 16.99
CA ALA A 243 1.42 10.59 15.96
C ALA A 243 2.45 9.57 16.49
N LEU A 244 3.48 10.02 17.22
CA LEU A 244 4.50 9.11 17.78
C LEU A 244 3.90 8.14 18.81
N ILE A 245 3.04 8.62 19.70
CA ILE A 245 2.32 7.80 20.69
C ILE A 245 1.39 6.81 19.99
N PHE A 246 0.66 7.27 18.97
CA PHE A 246 -0.20 6.40 18.18
C PHE A 246 0.60 5.28 17.51
N GLU A 247 1.80 5.56 17.00
CA GLU A 247 2.63 4.53 16.38
C GLU A 247 3.16 3.49 17.39
N TRP A 248 3.44 3.89 18.63
CA TRP A 248 3.83 2.95 19.69
C TRP A 248 2.68 2.08 20.19
N ILE A 249 1.47 2.64 20.30
CA ILE A 249 0.35 2.00 20.99
C ILE A 249 -0.66 1.38 20.02
N GLY A 250 -0.96 2.06 18.91
CA GLY A 250 -2.05 1.70 17.98
C GLY A 250 -2.09 0.25 17.49
N PRO A 251 -0.94 -0.42 17.23
CA PRO A 251 -0.94 -1.82 16.78
C PRO A 251 -1.26 -2.88 17.85
N PHE A 252 -1.32 -2.52 19.13
CA PHE A 252 -1.48 -3.43 20.28
C PHE A 252 -2.85 -3.29 20.95
#